data_AF-A0A3S4XKX8-F1
#
_entry.id   AF-A0A3S4XKX8-F1
#
_cell.length_a   1.000
_cell.length_b   1.000
_cell.length_c   1.000
_cell.angle_alpha   90.00
_cell.angle_beta   90.00
_cell.angle_gamma   90.00
#
_symmetry.space_group_name_H-M   'P 1'
#
loop_
_entity.id
_entity.type
_entity.pdbx_description
1 polymer ?
#
loop_
_entity_poly.entity_id
_entity_poly.type
_entity_poly.pdbx_seq_one_letter_code
_entity_poly.pdbx_strand_id
1 'polypeptide(L)'
;MLDYNVNARSQHQQRDGSNSYSVSGNGTAGANLGSWRLRADWQGNSNHQTGSSSYSENRLEWSRYYAYRAVPTLQSKLTLGESSLDSGMFDSFSFTGMSLVSDDSMLPPNLRGYAPEVTGVAKTNAKVIIRQQGRVLYESSVAAGPFRIQDLNDAVSGELNVRVEEQDGSVQEFTVNTASIPYLTRPGLVRFKLAAGRPSDSQHHSQGPLFGTGEFSWG
;
A
#
# COMPACT_ATOMS: atom_id res chain seq x y z
N MET A 1 -16.58 7.78 7.42
CA MET A 1 -16.44 6.61 6.51
C MET A 1 -15.42 5.70 7.15
N LEU A 2 -15.65 4.40 7.15
CA LEU A 2 -14.74 3.43 7.74
C LEU A 2 -14.76 2.20 6.84
N ASP A 3 -13.61 1.91 6.24
CA ASP A 3 -13.40 0.74 5.41
C ASP A 3 -12.60 -0.28 6.23
N TYR A 4 -12.98 -1.55 6.14
CA TYR A 4 -12.32 -2.64 6.85
C TYR A 4 -12.29 -3.89 5.97
N ASN A 5 -11.18 -4.60 6.04
CA ASN A 5 -10.98 -5.92 5.51
C ASN A 5 -10.44 -6.79 6.64
N VAL A 6 -11.04 -7.96 6.87
CA VAL A 6 -10.64 -8.89 7.92
C VAL A 6 -10.59 -10.28 7.33
N ASN A 7 -9.46 -10.95 7.50
CA ASN A 7 -9.23 -12.32 7.08
C ASN A 7 -8.99 -13.18 8.33
N ALA A 8 -9.72 -14.28 8.46
CA ALA A 8 -9.53 -15.26 9.51
C ALA A 8 -9.25 -16.63 8.90
N ARG A 9 -8.22 -17.30 9.39
CA ARG A 9 -7.79 -18.61 8.91
C ARG A 9 -7.53 -19.52 10.10
N SER A 10 -8.00 -20.75 9.99
CA SER A 10 -7.67 -21.84 10.91
C SER A 10 -7.06 -22.98 10.09
N GLN A 11 -5.93 -23.51 10.54
CA GLN A 11 -5.22 -24.60 9.89
C GLN A 11 -4.89 -25.66 10.93
N HIS A 12 -5.28 -26.90 10.63
CA HIS A 12 -5.04 -28.07 11.46
C HIS A 12 -4.04 -28.98 10.76
N GLN A 13 -2.88 -29.21 11.38
CA GLN A 13 -1.81 -30.00 10.77
C GLN A 13 -1.87 -31.45 11.28
N GLN A 14 -2.28 -32.38 10.40
CA GLN A 14 -2.52 -33.79 10.76
C GLN A 14 -1.27 -34.57 11.19
N ARG A 15 -0.05 -34.12 10.82
CA ARG A 15 1.20 -34.84 11.14
C ARG A 15 1.79 -34.53 12.52
N ASP A 16 1.66 -33.29 13.00
CA ASP A 16 2.29 -32.82 14.26
C ASP A 16 1.26 -32.41 15.33
N GLY A 17 -0.04 -32.46 15.02
CA GLY A 17 -1.12 -32.12 15.96
C GLY A 17 -1.22 -30.64 16.32
N SER A 18 -0.51 -29.77 15.60
CA SER A 18 -0.53 -28.33 15.82
C SER A 18 -1.75 -27.66 15.15
N ASN A 19 -2.39 -26.73 15.86
CA ASN A 19 -3.40 -25.85 15.29
C ASN A 19 -2.83 -24.44 15.19
N SER A 20 -2.92 -23.82 14.02
CA SER A 20 -2.65 -22.41 13.84
C SER A 20 -3.93 -21.65 13.51
N TYR A 21 -4.10 -20.52 14.18
CA TYR A 21 -5.16 -19.57 13.97
C TYR A 21 -4.52 -18.23 13.62
N SER A 22 -4.81 -17.69 12.44
CA SER A 22 -4.36 -16.37 12.06
C SER A 22 -5.56 -15.48 11.75
N VAL A 23 -5.59 -14.32 12.39
CA VAL A 23 -6.57 -13.26 12.13
C VAL A 23 -5.78 -12.03 11.75
N SER A 24 -6.09 -11.45 10.61
CA SER A 24 -5.49 -10.20 10.17
C SER A 24 -6.57 -9.27 9.64
N GLY A 25 -6.29 -7.99 9.68
CA GLY A 25 -7.18 -7.01 9.10
C GLY A 25 -6.45 -5.73 8.79
N ASN A 26 -6.99 -5.01 7.83
CA ASN A 26 -6.53 -3.68 7.46
C ASN A 26 -7.74 -2.83 7.09
N GLY A 27 -7.60 -1.53 7.22
CA GLY A 27 -8.70 -0.63 6.91
C GLY A 27 -8.29 0.83 6.94
N THR A 28 -9.24 1.67 6.56
CA THR A 28 -9.07 3.12 6.49
C THR A 28 -10.23 3.79 7.20
N ALA A 29 -9.92 4.54 8.26
CA ALA A 29 -10.85 5.46 8.87
C ALA A 29 -10.78 6.81 8.15
N GLY A 30 -11.93 7.38 7.78
CA GLY A 30 -12.01 8.60 7.00
C GLY A 30 -13.05 9.58 7.53
N ALA A 31 -12.64 10.84 7.67
CA ALA A 31 -13.52 11.97 7.94
C ALA A 31 -13.39 13.00 6.82
N ASN A 32 -14.48 13.70 6.49
CA ASN A 32 -14.49 14.73 5.47
C ASN A 32 -14.97 16.04 6.12
N LEU A 33 -14.20 17.12 5.94
CA LEU A 33 -14.53 18.45 6.47
C LEU A 33 -14.37 19.48 5.35
N GLY A 34 -15.48 19.87 4.73
CA GLY A 34 -15.47 20.69 3.52
C GLY A 34 -14.66 20.03 2.41
N SER A 35 -13.65 20.73 1.87
CA SER A 35 -12.77 20.22 0.82
C SER A 35 -11.66 19.29 1.34
N TRP A 36 -11.47 19.21 2.67
CA TRP A 36 -10.44 18.38 3.29
C TRP A 36 -10.97 16.97 3.55
N ARG A 37 -10.13 15.99 3.25
CA ARG A 37 -10.36 14.56 3.48
C ARG A 37 -9.27 14.07 4.41
N LEU A 38 -9.65 13.74 5.64
CA LEU A 38 -8.77 13.15 6.64
C LEU A 38 -8.85 11.64 6.50
N ARG A 39 -7.71 10.97 6.51
CA ARG A 39 -7.58 9.52 6.42
C ARG A 39 -6.58 9.01 7.44
N ALA A 40 -6.90 7.87 8.03
CA ALA A 40 -6.06 7.16 8.96
C ALA A 40 -6.13 5.68 8.62
N ASP A 41 -5.01 5.09 8.22
CA ASP A 41 -4.95 3.70 7.82
C ASP A 41 -4.44 2.85 8.98
N TRP A 42 -5.09 1.71 9.21
CA TRP A 42 -4.72 0.77 10.25
C TRP A 42 -4.52 -0.63 9.66
N GLN A 43 -3.61 -1.38 10.26
CA GLN A 43 -3.35 -2.77 9.93
C GLN A 43 -3.06 -3.54 11.22
N GLY A 44 -3.48 -4.80 11.27
CA GLY A 44 -3.20 -5.67 12.39
C GLY A 44 -3.12 -7.13 12.00
N ASN A 45 -2.30 -7.90 12.70
CA ASN A 45 -2.25 -9.34 12.63
C ASN A 45 -2.26 -9.95 14.03
N SER A 46 -2.82 -11.14 14.12
CA SER A 46 -2.90 -11.95 15.33
C SER A 46 -2.70 -13.39 14.93
N ASN A 47 -1.52 -13.92 15.19
CA ASN A 47 -1.16 -15.30 14.86
C ASN A 47 -1.00 -16.07 16.16
N HIS A 48 -1.76 -17.15 16.29
CA HIS A 48 -1.74 -18.03 17.44
C HIS A 48 -1.52 -19.47 16.98
N GLN A 49 -0.43 -20.08 17.41
CA GLN A 49 -0.09 -21.47 17.11
C GLN A 49 -0.03 -22.27 18.41
N THR A 50 -0.78 -23.36 18.46
CA THR A 50 -0.85 -24.30 19.59
C THR A 50 -0.18 -25.62 19.20
N GLY A 51 0.64 -26.19 20.09
CA GLY A 51 1.46 -27.38 19.83
C GLY A 51 2.83 -27.33 20.52
N SER A 52 3.81 -28.08 19.99
CA SER A 52 5.17 -28.24 20.54
C SER A 52 6.01 -26.95 20.61
N SER A 53 5.58 -25.86 19.97
CA SER A 53 6.13 -24.52 20.15
C SER A 53 4.98 -23.51 20.10
N SER A 54 4.46 -23.15 21.26
CA SER A 54 3.36 -22.19 21.36
C SER A 54 3.88 -20.79 21.04
N TYR A 55 3.36 -20.20 19.97
CA TYR A 55 3.73 -18.85 19.52
C TYR A 55 2.45 -18.01 19.40
N SER A 56 2.47 -16.83 19.99
CA SER A 56 1.38 -15.86 19.91
C SER A 56 1.97 -14.50 19.59
N GLU A 57 1.66 -13.98 18.41
CA GLU A 57 2.02 -12.63 18.00
C GLU A 57 0.75 -11.84 17.74
N ASN A 58 0.64 -10.67 18.37
CA ASN A 58 -0.47 -9.76 18.16
C ASN A 58 0.10 -8.37 17.91
N ARG A 59 -0.06 -7.86 16.69
CA ARG A 59 0.39 -6.53 16.28
C ARG A 59 -0.80 -5.76 15.75
N LEU A 60 -1.05 -4.58 16.31
CA LEU A 60 -2.00 -3.61 15.79
C LEU A 60 -1.25 -2.29 15.63
N GLU A 61 -1.29 -1.73 14.44
CA GLU A 61 -0.55 -0.53 14.09
C GLU A 61 -1.39 0.37 13.19
N TRP A 62 -1.35 1.65 13.49
CA TRP A 62 -1.82 2.66 12.54
C TRP A 62 -0.66 2.92 11.59
N SER A 63 -0.84 2.77 10.29
CA SER A 63 0.25 2.86 9.33
C SER A 63 0.52 4.27 8.83
N ARG A 64 -0.51 5.12 8.78
CA ARG A 64 -0.36 6.54 8.43
C ARG A 64 -1.55 7.38 8.82
N TYR A 65 -1.29 8.66 9.08
CA TYR A 65 -2.29 9.71 9.25
C TYR A 65 -2.05 10.88 8.31
N TYR A 66 -3.04 11.23 7.50
CA TYR A 66 -2.89 12.31 6.54
C TYR A 66 -4.22 13.01 6.24
N ALA A 67 -4.11 14.26 5.84
CA ALA A 67 -5.20 15.04 5.30
C ALA A 67 -4.84 15.48 3.89
N TYR A 68 -5.77 15.33 2.95
CA TYR A 68 -5.58 15.83 1.60
C TYR A 68 -6.76 16.64 1.10
N ARG A 69 -6.47 17.55 0.18
CA ARG A 69 -7.48 18.30 -0.56
C ARG A 69 -7.10 18.39 -2.03
N ALA A 70 -8.11 18.39 -2.88
CA ALA A 70 -7.94 18.71 -4.29
C ALA A 70 -7.78 20.23 -4.46
N VAL A 71 -6.91 20.64 -5.38
CA VAL A 71 -6.70 22.04 -5.81
C VAL A 71 -6.96 22.09 -7.32
N PRO A 72 -8.22 22.27 -7.75
CA PRO A 72 -8.61 22.18 -9.15
C PRO A 72 -7.93 23.21 -10.06
N THR A 73 -7.61 24.39 -9.54
CA THR A 73 -6.91 25.45 -10.28
C THR A 73 -5.54 25.06 -10.79
N LEU A 74 -4.90 24.08 -10.13
CA LEU A 74 -3.59 23.55 -10.47
C LEU A 74 -3.66 22.09 -10.93
N GLN A 75 -4.87 21.52 -11.05
CA GLN A 75 -5.10 20.10 -11.30
C GLN A 75 -4.23 19.19 -10.40
N SER A 76 -4.16 19.53 -9.12
CA SER A 76 -3.23 18.90 -8.18
C SER A 76 -3.89 18.53 -6.86
N LYS A 77 -3.24 17.62 -6.13
CA LYS A 77 -3.63 17.16 -4.81
C LYS A 77 -2.59 17.63 -3.80
N LEU A 78 -3.05 18.42 -2.83
CA LEU A 78 -2.26 18.82 -1.67
C LEU A 78 -2.49 17.79 -0.57
N THR A 79 -1.41 17.18 -0.08
CA THR A 79 -1.41 16.21 1.03
C THR A 79 -0.56 16.76 2.17
N LEU A 80 -1.06 16.63 3.40
CA LEU A 80 -0.41 17.04 4.65
C LEU A 80 -0.42 15.85 5.62
N GLY A 81 0.69 15.64 6.34
CA GLY A 81 0.85 14.53 7.27
C GLY A 81 1.80 13.47 6.73
N GLU A 82 1.49 12.21 6.99
CA GLU A 82 2.35 11.08 6.64
C GLU A 82 2.02 10.54 5.25
N SER A 83 3.02 10.50 4.39
CA SER A 83 2.91 10.01 3.03
C SER A 83 4.18 9.28 2.61
N SER A 84 4.07 8.51 1.54
CA SER A 84 5.25 7.97 0.83
C SER A 84 5.61 8.92 -0.32
N LEU A 85 6.90 9.06 -0.60
CA LEU A 85 7.39 9.82 -1.74
C LEU A 85 7.15 9.01 -3.02
N ASP A 86 6.18 9.42 -3.82
CA ASP A 86 5.95 8.82 -5.14
C ASP A 86 6.80 9.56 -6.20
N SER A 87 8.02 9.07 -6.42
CA SER A 87 8.93 9.55 -7.44
C SER A 87 9.21 8.45 -8.46
N GLY A 88 9.30 8.82 -9.74
CA GLY A 88 9.81 7.95 -10.80
C GLY A 88 11.32 8.12 -11.04
N MET A 89 11.99 9.07 -10.39
CA MET A 89 13.44 9.31 -10.50
C MET A 89 14.20 8.94 -9.22
N PHE A 90 13.54 9.00 -8.07
CA PHE A 90 14.10 8.69 -6.76
C PHE A 90 13.40 7.49 -6.14
N ASP A 91 14.11 6.80 -5.25
CA ASP A 91 13.50 5.74 -4.45
C ASP A 91 12.38 6.32 -3.59
N SER A 92 11.26 5.61 -3.53
CA SER A 92 10.18 5.96 -2.61
C SER A 92 10.65 5.78 -1.17
N PHE A 93 10.24 6.66 -0.27
CA PHE A 93 10.41 6.49 1.17
C PHE A 93 9.26 7.16 1.93
N SER A 94 9.01 6.73 3.16
CA SER A 94 7.97 7.33 4.00
C SER A 94 8.47 8.62 4.64
N PHE A 95 7.62 9.63 4.68
CA PHE A 95 7.92 10.92 5.27
C PHE A 95 6.70 11.58 5.91
N THR A 96 6.96 12.46 6.87
CA THR A 96 5.95 13.34 7.48
C THR A 96 6.19 14.76 6.98
N GLY A 97 5.20 15.37 6.34
CA GLY A 97 5.32 16.73 5.82
C GLY A 97 4.16 17.14 4.92
N MET A 98 4.49 17.78 3.81
CA MET A 98 3.53 18.21 2.80
C MET A 98 3.98 17.79 1.40
N SER A 99 3.02 17.46 0.55
CA SER A 99 3.25 17.23 -0.88
C SER A 99 2.17 17.87 -1.72
N LEU A 100 2.57 18.39 -2.88
CA LEU A 100 1.69 18.92 -3.89
C LEU A 100 2.03 18.22 -5.20
N VAL A 101 1.11 17.37 -5.65
CA VAL A 101 1.33 16.49 -6.80
C VAL A 101 0.22 16.73 -7.82
N SER A 102 0.60 16.97 -9.07
CA SER A 102 -0.35 16.99 -10.20
C SER A 102 -1.05 15.64 -10.30
N ASP A 103 -2.38 15.65 -10.36
CA ASP A 103 -3.20 14.45 -10.25
C ASP A 103 -3.91 14.16 -11.58
N ASP A 104 -3.37 13.20 -12.33
CA ASP A 104 -3.91 12.76 -13.63
C ASP A 104 -5.32 12.15 -13.50
N SER A 105 -5.75 11.73 -12.30
CA SER A 105 -7.13 11.26 -12.10
C SER A 105 -8.16 12.40 -12.24
N MET A 106 -7.72 13.66 -12.16
CA MET A 106 -8.55 14.83 -12.48
C MET A 106 -8.73 15.01 -13.99
N LEU A 107 -7.96 14.30 -14.82
CA LEU A 107 -8.16 14.27 -16.26
C LEU A 107 -9.32 13.34 -16.64
N PRO A 108 -10.00 13.61 -17.78
CA PRO A 108 -10.98 12.72 -18.37
C PRO A 108 -10.47 11.27 -18.48
N PRO A 109 -11.34 10.25 -18.34
CA PRO A 109 -10.95 8.83 -18.35
C PRO A 109 -10.07 8.41 -19.54
N ASN A 110 -10.28 9.03 -20.70
CA ASN A 110 -9.54 8.80 -21.94
C ASN A 110 -8.05 9.21 -21.86
N LEU A 111 -7.64 9.87 -20.77
CA LEU A 111 -6.29 10.35 -20.49
C LEU A 111 -5.66 9.68 -19.25
N ARG A 112 -6.36 8.74 -18.59
CA ARG A 112 -5.87 8.06 -17.37
C ARG A 112 -4.95 6.87 -17.69
N GLY A 113 -4.00 6.59 -16.78
CA GLY A 113 -2.95 5.57 -16.90
C GLY A 113 -3.26 4.22 -16.23
N TYR A 114 -2.31 3.29 -16.41
CA TYR A 114 -2.29 1.84 -16.08
C TYR A 114 -2.60 1.49 -14.61
N ALA A 115 -3.43 0.46 -14.39
CA ALA A 115 -3.61 -0.19 -13.09
C ALA A 115 -2.66 -1.41 -12.99
N PRO A 116 -1.76 -1.48 -11.99
CA PRO A 116 -0.85 -2.61 -11.87
C PRO A 116 -1.59 -3.90 -11.50
N GLU A 117 -1.32 -4.97 -12.26
CA GLU A 117 -1.85 -6.30 -12.01
C GLU A 117 -0.77 -7.20 -11.39
N VAL A 118 -1.10 -7.88 -10.29
CA VAL A 118 -0.23 -8.90 -9.68
C VAL A 118 -0.77 -10.28 -10.01
N THR A 119 0.01 -11.08 -10.73
CA THR A 119 -0.31 -12.46 -11.09
C THR A 119 0.62 -13.44 -10.41
N GLY A 120 0.10 -14.59 -10.00
CA GLY A 120 0.87 -15.68 -9.42
C GLY A 120 0.11 -17.00 -9.47
N VAL A 121 0.70 -18.05 -8.89
CA VAL A 121 0.06 -19.37 -8.77
C VAL A 121 0.12 -19.80 -7.32
N ALA A 122 -1.04 -20.11 -6.74
CA ALA A 122 -1.15 -20.72 -5.42
C ALA A 122 -1.30 -22.24 -5.56
N LYS A 123 -0.53 -23.01 -4.79
CA LYS A 123 -0.60 -24.48 -4.78
C LYS A 123 -1.86 -24.97 -4.07
N THR A 124 -2.33 -24.20 -3.10
CA THR A 124 -3.49 -24.49 -2.25
C THR A 124 -4.35 -23.22 -2.10
N ASN A 125 -5.39 -23.26 -1.26
CA ASN A 125 -6.10 -22.02 -0.91
C ASN A 125 -5.18 -21.11 -0.09
N ALA A 126 -4.58 -20.13 -0.73
CA ALA A 126 -3.53 -19.31 -0.14
C ALA A 126 -4.05 -17.95 0.29
N LYS A 127 -3.37 -17.35 1.25
CA LYS A 127 -3.55 -15.95 1.63
C LYS A 127 -2.48 -15.13 0.91
N VAL A 128 -2.89 -14.17 0.08
CA VAL A 128 -1.98 -13.28 -0.65
C VAL A 128 -1.93 -11.93 0.06
N ILE A 129 -0.73 -11.51 0.41
CA ILE A 129 -0.44 -10.24 1.07
C ILE A 129 0.50 -9.45 0.16
N ILE A 130 0.05 -8.28 -0.29
CA ILE A 130 0.86 -7.37 -1.11
C ILE A 130 1.30 -6.21 -0.23
N ARG A 131 2.62 -6.03 -0.11
CA ARG A 131 3.23 -4.99 0.69
C ARG A 131 4.09 -4.07 -0.14
N GLN A 132 4.17 -2.82 0.30
CA GLN A 132 5.14 -1.86 -0.19
C GLN A 132 5.74 -1.15 1.01
N GLN A 133 7.07 -1.21 1.14
CA GLN A 133 7.80 -0.57 2.25
C GLN A 133 7.24 -0.95 3.63
N GLY A 134 6.89 -2.23 3.81
CA GLY A 134 6.32 -2.75 5.05
C GLY A 134 4.82 -2.48 5.28
N ARG A 135 4.18 -1.63 4.47
CA ARG A 135 2.73 -1.36 4.53
C ARG A 135 1.96 -2.39 3.69
N VAL A 136 0.89 -2.97 4.25
CA VAL A 136 -0.01 -3.85 3.52
C VAL A 136 -0.92 -2.99 2.62
N LEU A 137 -0.78 -3.17 1.30
CA LEU A 137 -1.62 -2.49 0.31
C LEU A 137 -2.88 -3.28 0.00
N TYR A 138 -2.76 -4.61 -0.03
CA TYR A 138 -3.86 -5.51 -0.36
C TYR A 138 -3.66 -6.83 0.36
N GLU A 139 -4.75 -7.38 0.89
CA GLU A 139 -4.77 -8.68 1.53
C GLU A 139 -6.07 -9.41 1.17
N SER A 140 -5.95 -10.61 0.62
CA SER A 140 -7.12 -11.45 0.28
C SER A 140 -6.76 -12.93 0.24
N SER A 141 -7.77 -13.78 0.43
CA SER A 141 -7.65 -15.23 0.25
C SER A 141 -8.01 -15.62 -1.18
N VAL A 142 -7.15 -16.42 -1.81
CA VAL A 142 -7.33 -16.92 -3.18
C VAL A 142 -7.49 -18.44 -3.19
N ALA A 143 -8.24 -18.95 -4.17
CA ALA A 143 -8.36 -20.39 -4.38
C ALA A 143 -7.07 -20.98 -4.95
N ALA A 144 -6.89 -22.30 -4.81
CA ALA A 144 -5.80 -23.02 -5.45
C ALA A 144 -5.81 -22.83 -6.98
N GLY A 145 -4.65 -22.52 -7.56
CA GLY A 145 -4.48 -22.26 -8.99
C GLY A 145 -3.92 -20.88 -9.30
N PRO A 146 -3.92 -20.48 -10.58
CA PRO A 146 -3.49 -19.15 -10.99
C PRO A 146 -4.43 -18.09 -10.43
N PHE A 147 -3.88 -17.04 -9.84
CA PHE A 147 -4.63 -15.90 -9.34
C PHE A 147 -4.16 -14.61 -10.00
N ARG A 148 -5.05 -13.63 -9.94
CA ARG A 148 -4.88 -12.31 -10.54
C ARG A 148 -5.51 -11.27 -9.62
N ILE A 149 -4.72 -10.30 -9.18
CA ILE A 149 -5.19 -9.19 -8.33
C ILE A 149 -5.10 -7.91 -9.15
N GLN A 150 -6.26 -7.34 -9.48
CA GLN A 150 -6.42 -6.09 -10.23
C GLN A 150 -6.92 -4.93 -9.36
N ASP A 151 -7.30 -5.20 -8.11
CA ASP A 151 -7.91 -4.21 -7.19
C ASP A 151 -6.86 -3.34 -6.46
N LEU A 152 -5.67 -3.19 -7.04
CA LEU A 152 -4.64 -2.29 -6.53
C LEU A 152 -4.93 -0.86 -7.00
N ASN A 153 -4.62 0.12 -6.14
CA ASN A 153 -4.82 1.52 -6.47
C ASN A 153 -3.90 1.95 -7.63
N ASP A 154 -4.41 2.70 -8.61
CA ASP A 154 -3.66 3.23 -9.76
C ASP A 154 -2.44 4.08 -9.38
N ALA A 155 -2.40 4.59 -8.14
CA ALA A 155 -1.28 5.37 -7.60
C ALA A 155 -0.12 4.51 -7.05
N VAL A 156 -0.17 3.18 -7.17
CA VAL A 156 0.90 2.29 -6.68
C VAL A 156 2.02 2.20 -7.72
N SER A 157 3.22 2.68 -7.36
CA SER A 157 4.41 2.72 -8.20
C SER A 157 5.62 2.09 -7.49
N GLY A 158 6.62 1.62 -8.24
CA GLY A 158 7.84 1.01 -7.69
C GLY A 158 7.72 -0.48 -7.36
N GLU A 159 8.54 -0.93 -6.41
CA GLU A 159 8.66 -2.34 -6.00
C GLU A 159 7.52 -2.77 -5.05
N LEU A 160 6.88 -3.90 -5.36
CA LEU A 160 5.90 -4.57 -4.50
C LEU A 160 6.42 -5.90 -4.02
N ASN A 161 6.36 -6.13 -2.70
CA ASN A 161 6.66 -7.40 -2.09
C ASN A 161 5.37 -8.21 -1.94
N VAL A 162 5.29 -9.33 -2.64
CA VAL A 162 4.15 -10.23 -2.63
C VAL A 162 4.50 -11.46 -1.80
N ARG A 163 3.68 -11.75 -0.80
CA ARG A 163 3.80 -12.90 0.08
C ARG A 163 2.56 -13.77 -0.04
N VAL A 164 2.73 -15.03 -0.40
CA VAL A 164 1.69 -16.03 -0.56
C VAL A 164 1.86 -17.09 0.53
N GLU A 165 0.91 -17.14 1.47
CA GLU A 165 0.89 -18.10 2.57
C GLU A 165 -0.06 -19.26 2.24
N GLU A 166 0.48 -20.45 1.99
CA GLU A 166 -0.24 -21.66 1.57
C GLU A 166 -0.88 -22.40 2.76
N GLN A 167 -1.86 -23.28 2.51
CA GLN A 167 -2.55 -24.08 3.56
C GLN A 167 -1.67 -25.15 4.19
N ASP A 168 -0.55 -25.50 3.58
CA ASP A 168 0.43 -26.41 4.16
C ASP A 168 1.43 -25.66 5.08
N GLY A 169 1.27 -24.34 5.23
CA GLY A 169 2.18 -23.47 5.99
C GLY A 169 3.41 -23.03 5.19
N SER A 170 3.58 -23.47 3.94
CA SER A 170 4.65 -22.95 3.09
C SER A 170 4.37 -21.49 2.71
N VAL A 171 5.44 -20.69 2.68
CA VAL A 171 5.38 -19.27 2.31
C VAL A 171 6.20 -19.06 1.06
N GLN A 172 5.61 -18.41 0.06
CA GLN A 172 6.30 -17.99 -1.15
C GLN A 172 6.37 -16.46 -1.16
N GLU A 173 7.57 -15.91 -1.27
CA GLU A 173 7.79 -14.47 -1.36
C GLU A 173 8.44 -14.16 -2.71
N PHE A 174 7.88 -13.19 -3.43
CA PHE A 174 8.45 -12.69 -4.68
C PHE A 174 8.15 -11.21 -4.85
N THR A 175 8.96 -10.58 -5.67
CA THR A 175 8.90 -9.14 -5.91
C THR A 175 8.30 -8.87 -7.28
N VAL A 176 7.32 -7.96 -7.33
CA VAL A 176 6.75 -7.46 -8.59
C VAL A 176 7.13 -6.00 -8.73
N ASN A 177 7.86 -5.69 -9.80
CA ASN A 177 8.12 -4.31 -10.18
C ASN A 177 6.95 -3.79 -10.98
N THR A 178 6.26 -2.78 -10.44
CA THR A 178 5.24 -2.08 -11.21
C THR A 178 5.89 -1.27 -12.32
N ALA A 179 5.26 -1.23 -13.48
CA ALA A 179 5.75 -0.41 -14.59
C ALA A 179 5.63 1.07 -14.20
N SER A 180 6.77 1.75 -14.09
CA SER A 180 6.77 3.21 -14.12
C SER A 180 6.49 3.63 -15.57
N ILE A 181 5.35 4.28 -15.81
CA ILE A 181 5.15 4.94 -17.11
C ILE A 181 6.24 6.02 -17.19
N PRO A 182 7.16 5.97 -18.17
CA PRO A 182 8.21 6.97 -18.31
C PRO A 182 7.58 8.36 -18.42
N TYR A 183 8.30 9.39 -17.97
CA TYR A 183 7.93 10.81 -17.83
C TYR A 183 7.52 11.53 -19.15
N LEU A 184 6.73 10.88 -20.00
CA LEU A 184 6.13 11.43 -21.20
C LEU A 184 4.86 12.17 -20.80
N THR A 185 4.99 13.49 -20.73
CA THR A 185 3.84 14.40 -20.63
C THR A 185 3.37 14.70 -22.05
N ARG A 186 2.05 14.76 -22.29
CA ARG A 186 1.54 15.11 -23.63
C ARG A 186 1.79 16.60 -23.92
N PRO A 187 1.94 16.99 -25.19
CA PRO A 187 2.00 18.39 -25.60
C PRO A 187 0.96 19.27 -24.92
N GLY A 188 1.43 20.30 -24.22
CA GLY A 188 0.57 21.28 -23.54
C GLY A 188 0.13 20.91 -22.12
N LEU A 189 0.61 19.79 -21.56
CA LEU A 189 0.45 19.45 -20.15
C LEU A 189 1.76 19.67 -19.38
N VAL A 190 1.63 19.96 -18.09
CA VAL A 190 2.74 20.05 -17.15
C VAL A 190 2.43 19.15 -15.98
N ARG A 191 3.28 18.16 -15.77
CA ARG A 191 3.24 17.30 -14.57
C ARG A 191 4.29 17.81 -13.61
N PHE A 192 3.92 17.94 -12.34
CA PHE A 192 4.85 18.33 -11.29
C PHE A 192 4.56 17.55 -10.01
N LYS A 193 5.62 17.24 -9.26
CA LYS A 193 5.56 16.64 -7.94
C LYS A 193 6.48 17.43 -7.03
N LEU A 194 5.92 18.05 -6.00
CA LEU A 194 6.68 18.77 -4.98
C LEU A 194 6.44 18.10 -3.64
N ALA A 195 7.49 17.81 -2.88
CA ALA A 195 7.36 17.31 -1.52
C ALA A 195 8.41 17.94 -0.61
N ALA A 196 8.02 18.22 0.63
CA ALA A 196 8.90 18.74 1.65
C ALA A 196 8.49 18.18 3.02
N GLY A 197 9.46 17.72 3.81
CA GLY A 197 9.17 17.09 5.09
C GLY A 197 10.40 16.48 5.74
N ARG A 198 10.16 15.58 6.68
CA ARG A 198 11.20 14.75 7.30
C ARG A 198 10.93 13.28 6.99
N PRO A 199 11.93 12.49 6.60
CA PRO A 199 11.77 11.05 6.48
C PRO A 199 11.24 10.46 7.80
N SER A 200 10.40 9.43 7.71
CA SER A 200 9.78 8.78 8.86
C SER A 200 9.89 7.27 8.72
N ASP A 201 10.15 6.59 9.83
CA ASP A 201 10.07 5.14 9.89
C ASP A 201 8.61 4.67 10.03
N SER A 202 8.38 3.39 9.78
CA SER A 202 7.15 2.63 10.00
C SER A 202 6.48 2.91 11.35
N GLN A 203 7.27 3.15 12.40
CA GLN A 203 6.78 3.50 13.75
C GLN A 203 6.49 4.99 13.96
N HIS A 204 6.27 5.77 12.89
CA HIS A 204 6.03 7.23 12.92
C HIS A 204 7.18 8.09 13.46
N HIS A 205 8.35 7.51 13.71
CA HIS A 205 9.51 8.26 14.18
C HIS A 205 10.12 9.04 13.02
N SER A 206 10.12 10.38 13.13
CA SER A 206 10.86 11.23 12.19
C SER A 206 12.36 10.99 12.33
N GLN A 207 13.01 10.64 11.24
CA GLN A 207 14.45 10.39 11.17
C GLN A 207 15.11 11.35 10.19
N GLY A 208 16.27 11.89 10.57
CA GLY A 208 17.11 12.68 9.68
C GLY A 208 16.69 14.14 9.49
N PRO A 209 17.39 14.85 8.58
CA PRO A 209 17.16 16.26 8.33
C PRO A 209 15.88 16.51 7.52
N LEU A 210 15.46 17.78 7.50
CA LEU A 210 14.41 18.24 6.58
C LEU A 210 14.89 18.05 5.13
N PHE A 211 14.03 17.49 4.27
CA PHE A 211 14.28 17.39 2.83
C PHE A 211 13.23 18.18 2.05
N GLY A 212 13.61 18.55 0.83
CA GLY A 212 12.71 19.07 -0.20
C GLY A 212 13.07 18.44 -1.54
N THR A 213 12.06 18.03 -2.30
CA THR A 213 12.20 17.48 -3.64
C THR A 213 11.18 18.10 -4.56
N GLY A 214 11.58 18.26 -5.82
CA GLY A 214 10.76 18.83 -6.86
C GLY A 214 11.06 18.17 -8.19
N GLU A 215 10.03 17.63 -8.82
CA GLU A 215 10.08 17.04 -10.14
C GLU A 215 9.10 17.76 -11.04
N PHE A 216 9.50 18.00 -12.28
CA PHE A 216 8.64 18.57 -13.30
C PHE A 216 8.90 17.89 -14.64
N SER A 217 7.84 17.69 -15.41
CA SER A 217 7.87 17.22 -16.79
C SER A 217 6.91 18.06 -17.61
N TRP A 218 7.37 18.47 -18.79
CA TRP A 218 6.62 19.26 -19.74
C TRP A 218 6.64 18.57 -21.09
N GLY A 219 5.49 18.56 -21.77
CA GLY A 219 5.30 17.96 -23.10
C GLY A 219 5.02 18.99 -24.17
#